data_AF-A0A1H5VBG3-F1
#
_entry.id   AF-A0A1H5VBG3-F1
#
_cell.length_a   1.000
_cell.length_b   1.000
_cell.length_c   1.000
_cell.angle_alpha   90.00
_cell.angle_beta   90.00
_cell.angle_gamma   90.00
#
_symmetry.space_group_name_H-M   'P 1'
#
loop_
_entity.id
_entity.type
_entity.pdbx_description
1 polymer ?
#
loop_
_entity_poly.entity_id
_entity_poly.type
_entity_poly.pdbx_seq_one_letter_code
_entity_poly.pdbx_strand_id
1 'polypeptide(L)' 'METDRIRVYPASREQMESSILAEKDDELRKAYGEMLDGCLAHPDQWDWYAMWMIEKTDTVRLRKTVWLARLC' A
#
# COMPACT_ATOMS: atom_id res chain seq x y z
N MET A 1 -13.99 15.45 -24.59
CA MET A 1 -12.80 14.79 -24.02
C MET A 1 -13.11 14.48 -22.57
N GLU A 2 -13.49 13.25 -22.26
CA GLU A 2 -13.56 12.79 -20.87
C GLU A 2 -12.15 12.45 -20.43
N THR A 3 -11.65 13.10 -19.38
CA THR A 3 -10.37 12.76 -18.78
C THR A 3 -10.57 11.57 -17.86
N ASP A 4 -9.86 10.47 -18.13
CA ASP A 4 -9.80 9.32 -17.21
C ASP A 4 -9.35 9.80 -15.83
N ARG A 5 -10.26 9.78 -14.86
CA ARG A 5 -9.95 10.16 -13.47
C ARG A 5 -9.14 9.04 -12.82
N ILE A 6 -7.89 9.35 -12.50
CA ILE A 6 -7.03 8.47 -11.69
C ILE A 6 -7.27 8.83 -10.23
N ARG A 7 -7.59 7.83 -9.40
CA ARG A 7 -7.67 7.99 -7.95
C ARG A 7 -6.39 7.46 -7.34
N VAL A 8 -5.76 8.29 -6.49
CA VAL A 8 -4.55 7.93 -5.75
C VAL A 8 -4.86 8.15 -4.28
N TYR A 9 -4.78 7.10 -3.47
CA TYR A 9 -5.08 7.15 -2.05
C TYR A 9 -4.26 6.11 -1.27
N PRO A 10 -4.00 6.33 0.03
CA PRO A 10 -3.33 5.34 0.87
C PRO A 10 -4.21 4.09 1.03
N ALA A 11 -3.60 2.92 0.94
CA ALA A 11 -4.26 1.64 1.11
C ALA A 11 -4.88 1.58 2.51
N SER A 12 -6.14 1.15 2.56
CA SER A 12 -6.78 0.79 3.81
C SER A 12 -6.10 -0.43 4.43
N ARG A 13 -6.33 -0.63 5.73
CA ARG A 13 -5.86 -1.81 6.47
C ARG A 13 -6.19 -3.12 5.76
N GLU A 14 -7.44 -3.29 5.32
CA GLU A 14 -7.89 -4.51 4.63
C GLU A 14 -7.14 -4.72 3.30
N GLN A 15 -6.87 -3.65 2.55
CA GLN A 15 -6.09 -3.71 1.31
C GLN A 15 -4.62 -4.07 1.57
N MET A 16 -4.05 -3.59 2.68
CA MET A 16 -2.70 -3.97 3.09
C MET A 16 -2.64 -5.45 3.49
N GLU A 17 -3.55 -5.89 4.36
CA GLU A 17 -3.66 -7.29 4.79
C GLU A 17 -3.88 -8.23 3.59
N SER A 18 -4.78 -7.86 2.67
CA SER A 18 -5.00 -8.62 1.43
C SER A 18 -3.76 -8.66 0.53
N SER A 19 -2.97 -7.58 0.48
CA SER A 19 -1.74 -7.52 -0.32
C SER A 19 -0.61 -8.36 0.29
N ILE A 20 -0.54 -8.43 1.63
CA ILE A 20 0.36 -9.30 2.38
C ILE A 20 0.02 -10.77 2.11
N LEU A 21 -1.27 -11.12 2.17
CA LEU A 21 -1.74 -12.49 1.92
C LEU A 21 -1.57 -12.92 0.46
N ALA A 22 -1.71 -11.99 -0.49
CA ALA A 22 -1.53 -12.25 -1.91
C ALA A 22 -0.05 -12.29 -2.33
N GLU A 23 0.87 -11.79 -1.50
CA GLU A 23 2.30 -11.79 -1.80
C GLU A 23 2.87 -13.21 -1.69
N LYS A 24 3.59 -13.63 -2.72
CA LYS A 24 4.20 -14.96 -2.78
C LYS A 24 5.63 -14.98 -2.24
N ASP A 25 6.26 -13.82 -2.16
CA ASP A 25 7.61 -13.64 -1.65
C ASP A 25 7.57 -13.43 -0.14
N ASP A 26 8.25 -14.31 0.60
CA ASP A 26 8.25 -14.31 2.05
C ASP A 26 8.97 -13.09 2.65
N GLU A 27 9.99 -12.54 1.97
CA GLU A 27 10.68 -11.33 2.41
C GLU A 27 9.80 -10.10 2.21
N LEU A 28 9.13 -9.98 1.06
CA LEU A 28 8.19 -8.89 0.81
C LEU A 28 6.98 -8.96 1.74
N ARG A 29 6.45 -10.15 2.00
CA ARG A 29 5.36 -10.35 2.96
C ARG A 29 5.76 -9.87 4.36
N LYS A 30 6.98 -10.18 4.79
CA LYS A 30 7.52 -9.72 6.07
C LYS A 30 7.69 -8.21 6.10
N ALA A 31 8.26 -7.61 5.05
CA ALA A 31 8.41 -6.16 4.95
C ALA A 31 7.06 -5.42 5.00
N TYR A 32 6.03 -5.94 4.32
CA TYR A 32 4.68 -5.37 4.40
C TYR A 32 4.03 -5.55 5.77
N GLY A 33 4.33 -6.65 6.46
CA GLY A 33 3.94 -6.84 7.86
C GLY A 33 4.55 -5.77 8.78
N GLU A 34 5.86 -5.51 8.64
CA GLU A 34 6.56 -4.45 9.39
C GLU A 34 5.99 -3.06 9.08
N MET A 35 5.61 -2.80 7.82
CA MET A 35 4.92 -1.56 7.44
C MET A 35 3.53 -1.43 8.06
N LEU A 36 2.74 -2.50 8.08
CA LEU A 36 1.42 -2.51 8.70
C LEU A 36 1.50 -2.30 10.22
N ASP A 37 2.48 -2.93 10.88
CA ASP A 37 2.73 -2.72 12.30
C ASP A 37 3.10 -1.25 12.59
N GLY A 38 3.90 -0.61 11.72
CA GLY A 38 4.19 0.82 11.78
C GLY A 38 2.95 1.71 11.64
N CYS A 39 2.07 1.39 10.66
CA CYS A 39 0.78 2.06 10.49
C CYS A 39 -0.12 1.94 11.75
N LEU A 40 -0.13 0.76 12.40
CA LEU A 40 -0.96 0.49 13.58
C LEU A 40 -0.39 1.14 14.85
N ALA A 41 0.93 1.22 14.97
CA ALA A 41 1.61 1.90 16.07
C ALA A 41 1.46 3.44 16.00
N HIS A 42 1.40 4.00 14.79
CA HIS A 42 1.25 5.42 14.54
C HIS A 42 0.11 5.70 13.55
N PRO A 43 -1.16 5.58 13.98
CA PRO A 43 -2.31 5.77 13.09
C PRO A 43 -2.36 7.18 12.47
N ASP A 44 -1.79 8.17 13.15
CA ASP A 44 -1.68 9.56 12.68
C ASP A 44 -0.71 9.71 11.49
N GLN A 45 0.15 8.71 11.27
CA GLN A 45 1.17 8.68 10.22
C GLN A 45 0.88 7.60 9.17
N TRP A 46 -0.38 7.18 9.02
CA TRP A 46 -0.78 6.16 8.05
C TRP A 46 -0.24 6.43 6.64
N ASP A 47 -0.27 7.68 6.19
CA ASP A 47 0.22 8.10 4.86
C ASP A 47 1.73 7.87 4.63
N TRP A 48 2.50 7.71 5.69
CA TRP A 48 3.96 7.50 5.64
C TRP A 48 4.32 6.02 5.48
N TYR A 49 3.49 5.13 6.01
CA TYR A 49 3.74 3.70 6.06
C TYR A 49 2.83 2.89 5.13
N ALA A 50 1.70 3.47 4.70
CA ALA A 50 0.74 2.78 3.86
C ALA A 50 1.19 2.67 2.40
N MET A 51 0.79 1.57 1.76
CA MET A 51 0.94 1.41 0.31
C MET A 51 0.03 2.37 -0.43
N TRP A 52 0.47 2.91 -1.56
CA TRP A 52 -0.36 3.80 -2.37
C TRP A 52 -1.16 3.02 -3.41
N MET A 53 -2.48 3.17 -3.36
CA MET A 53 -3.41 2.59 -4.31
C MET A 53 -3.64 3.56 -5.45
N ILE A 54 -3.45 3.07 -6.67
CA ILE A 54 -3.72 3.82 -7.90
C ILE A 54 -4.82 3.09 -8.66
N GLU A 55 -6.02 3.66 -8.63
CA GLU A 55 -7.16 3.15 -9.37
C GLU A 55 -7.39 3.98 -10.62
N LYS A 56 -7.47 3.29 -11.77
CA LYS A 56 -7.97 3.86 -13.01
C LYS A 56 -9.36 3.30 -13.27
N THR A 57 -10.28 4.12 -13.78
CA THR A 57 -11.71 3.77 -14.01
C THR A 57 -11.94 2.44 -14.72
N ASP A 58 -11.00 1.98 -15.55
CA ASP A 58 -11.15 0.76 -16.35
C ASP A 58 -10.39 -0.47 -15.83
N THR A 59 -9.41 -0.33 -14.94
CA THR A 59 -8.67 -1.47 -14.40
C THR A 59 -7.89 -1.03 -13.16
N VAL A 60 -8.20 -1.61 -12.00
CA VAL A 60 -7.36 -1.45 -10.80
C VAL A 60 -5.99 -2.03 -11.11
N ARG A 61 -4.98 -1.17 -11.30
CA ARG A 61 -3.60 -1.58 -11.55
C ARG A 61 -2.77 -1.22 -10.33
N LEU A 62 -2.60 -2.20 -9.45
CA LEU A 62 -1.72 -2.13 -8.30
C LEU A 62 -0.28 -1.82 -8.77
N ARG A 63 0.15 -0.56 -8.66
CA ARG A 63 1.58 -0.23 -8.71
C ARG A 63 2.09 -0.26 -7.28
N LYS A 64 2.65 -1.40 -6.88
CA LYS A 64 3.39 -1.53 -5.62
C LYS A 64 4.59 -0.61 -5.68
N THR A 65 4.41 0.64 -5.27
CA THR A 65 5.54 1.54 -5.06
C THR A 65 5.92 1.38 -3.61
N VAL A 66 6.77 0.39 -3.37
CA VAL A 66 7.45 0.18 -2.09
C VAL A 66 8.48 1.31 -1.96
N TRP A 67 8.36 2.15 -0.93
CA TRP A 67 9.47 3.00 -0.50
C TRP A 67 9.77 2.74 0.97
N LEU A 68 11.06 2.51 1.20
CA LEU A 68 11.68 2.00 2.41
C LEU A 68 11.30 2.82 3.64
N ALA A 69 10.52 2.24 4.54
CA ALA A 69 10.60 2.57 5.96
C ALA A 69 11.77 1.81 6.60
N ARG A 70 12.99 1.97 6.05
CA ARG A 70 14.25 1.60 6.75
C ARG A 70 15.46 2.30 6.13
N LEU A 71 15.63 3.57 6.50
CA LEU A 71 16.94 4.22 6.63
C LEU A 71 17.00 4.80 8.06
N CYS A 72 16.89 3.92 9.05
CA CYS A 72 17.34 4.11 10.43
C CYS A 72 17.63 2.73 11.04
#